data_AF-A0A9P3KG89-F1
#
_entry.id   AF-A0A9P3KG89-F1
#
_cell.length_a   1.000
_cell.length_b   1.000
_cell.length_c   1.000
_cell.angle_alpha   90.00
_cell.angle_beta   90.00
_cell.angle_gamma   90.00
#
_symmetry.space_group_name_H-M   'P 1'
#
loop_
_entity.id
_entity.type
_entity.pdbx_description
1 polymer ?
#
loop_
_entity_poly.entity_id
_entity_poly.type
_entity_poly.pdbx_seq_one_letter_code
_entity_poly.pdbx_strand_id
1 'polypeptide(L)'
;LKGLDNDIAYRKGSMKIWVPNYPPLRQLLLEEYHDVLYAGHFGSNKTLTGIAKHYYWPHMADDVQKFVTSCTTCQRMKSSKQKKAGLLKPLPVPEQPWQVVSLDFITGLPTTTSGHDAILVVIDKFSKMGHFIPTHTTARTEETAQLFVRYIILQHGIPTTLISDRDPKFTSKFWKELMSLLGTKLAMSSVYHPQTDGQTERLNQIVEQLLRAACKDDISKWDLHLPVLEFAYNNATHAATRHTPFFLCYGHHPLTPQRPNVPATVQPSHDFITTMHKLWDQTHKRLLDIQQQQKCQADRHSTDHTITKIHNAFHVQLLKPYRDPNTVFSGRQPPPPPPVLVHDEPEYEVESVLAHRRRRNGTVELLIHWKGYDPSEDSWVSESEMDHTRRPLRDYLVKQGVTSTTQLCYDPE
;
A
#
# COMPACT_ATOMS: atom_id res chain seq x y z
N LEU A 1 -22.96 -17.15 -28.35
CA LEU A 1 -22.57 -17.46 -26.96
C LEU A 1 -22.75 -18.96 -26.77
N LYS A 2 -21.70 -19.71 -26.45
CA LYS A 2 -21.82 -21.13 -26.03
C LYS A 2 -21.75 -21.12 -24.51
N GLY A 3 -22.74 -21.71 -23.84
CA GLY A 3 -22.78 -21.84 -22.38
C GLY A 3 -23.50 -20.67 -21.71
N LEU A 4 -24.84 -20.73 -21.69
CA LEU A 4 -25.62 -20.20 -20.59
C LEU A 4 -25.71 -21.35 -19.59
N ASP A 5 -25.03 -21.22 -18.46
CA ASP A 5 -25.16 -22.13 -17.33
C ASP A 5 -25.57 -21.26 -16.15
N ASN A 6 -26.78 -21.44 -15.63
CA ASN A 6 -27.42 -20.56 -14.63
C ASN A 6 -27.44 -19.06 -15.00
N ASP A 7 -27.81 -18.71 -16.24
CA ASP A 7 -27.87 -17.32 -16.75
C ASP A 7 -26.55 -16.54 -16.78
N ILE A 8 -25.42 -17.21 -16.54
CA ILE A 8 -24.08 -16.60 -16.61
C ILE A 8 -23.47 -16.86 -17.99
N ALA A 9 -23.10 -15.78 -18.68
CA ALA A 9 -22.39 -15.85 -19.96
C ALA A 9 -20.88 -16.02 -19.76
N TYR A 10 -20.25 -16.89 -20.55
CA TYR A 10 -18.79 -17.08 -20.55
C TYR A 10 -18.15 -16.61 -21.85
N ARG A 11 -16.89 -16.16 -21.77
CA ARG A 11 -16.11 -15.79 -22.95
C ARG A 11 -15.75 -17.04 -23.76
N LYS A 12 -16.08 -17.03 -25.06
CA LYS A 12 -15.77 -18.11 -26.01
C LYS A 12 -14.29 -18.55 -25.91
N GLY A 13 -14.06 -19.83 -25.58
CA GLY A 13 -12.72 -20.41 -25.45
C GLY A 13 -12.03 -20.21 -24.10
N SER A 14 -12.74 -19.74 -23.07
CA SER A 14 -12.19 -19.58 -21.72
C SER A 14 -13.26 -19.72 -20.63
N MET A 15 -12.87 -20.09 -19.40
CA MET A 15 -13.77 -20.13 -18.24
C MET A 15 -14.00 -18.75 -17.57
N LYS A 16 -13.78 -17.66 -18.30
CA LYS A 16 -13.96 -16.30 -17.76
C LYS A 16 -15.40 -15.86 -17.97
N ILE A 17 -16.00 -15.28 -16.94
CA ILE A 17 -17.35 -14.72 -16.99
C ILE A 17 -17.33 -13.46 -17.86
N TRP A 18 -18.24 -13.42 -18.82
CA TRP A 18 -18.48 -12.27 -19.68
C TRP A 18 -19.32 -11.24 -18.95
N VAL A 19 -18.75 -10.05 -18.73
CA VAL A 19 -19.45 -8.94 -18.06
C VAL A 19 -20.14 -8.07 -19.12
N PRO A 20 -21.47 -7.88 -19.04
CA PRO A 20 -22.21 -7.05 -20.00
C PRO A 20 -21.75 -5.58 -19.95
N ASN A 21 -22.15 -4.79 -20.94
CA ASN A 21 -21.96 -3.34 -20.92
C ASN A 21 -22.94 -2.66 -19.97
N TYR A 22 -22.80 -2.96 -18.68
CA TYR A 22 -23.61 -2.43 -17.59
C TYR A 22 -22.69 -1.68 -16.61
N PRO A 23 -22.66 -0.34 -16.65
CA PRO A 23 -21.70 0.46 -15.87
C PRO A 23 -21.69 0.17 -14.36
N PRO A 24 -22.85 0.01 -13.67
CA PRO A 24 -22.84 -0.26 -12.23
C PRO A 24 -22.11 -1.55 -11.83
N LEU A 25 -22.29 -2.63 -12.62
CA LEU A 25 -21.60 -3.90 -12.35
C LEU A 25 -20.10 -3.81 -12.63
N ARG A 26 -19.70 -3.12 -13.71
CA ARG A 26 -18.28 -2.92 -14.01
C ARG A 26 -17.61 -2.05 -12.95
N GLN A 27 -18.29 -1.01 -12.47
CA GLN A 27 -17.80 -0.15 -11.40
C GLN A 27 -17.63 -0.94 -10.10
N LEU A 28 -18.61 -1.74 -9.69
CA LEU A 28 -18.51 -2.60 -8.51
C LEU A 28 -17.32 -3.56 -8.59
N LEU A 29 -17.06 -4.15 -9.76
CA LEU A 29 -15.88 -5.00 -9.98
C LEU A 29 -14.56 -4.20 -9.95
N LEU A 30 -14.55 -2.94 -10.41
CA LEU A 30 -13.36 -2.10 -10.33
C LEU A 30 -13.07 -1.68 -8.87
N GLU A 31 -14.11 -1.33 -8.10
CA GLU A 31 -14.04 -1.00 -6.68
C GLU A 31 -13.56 -2.20 -5.85
N GLU A 32 -14.14 -3.38 -6.07
CA GLU A 32 -13.75 -4.65 -5.41
C GLU A 32 -12.29 -5.04 -5.66
N TYR A 33 -11.73 -4.72 -6.83
CA TYR A 33 -10.37 -5.10 -7.20
C TYR A 33 -9.36 -3.96 -7.09
N HIS A 34 -9.77 -2.80 -6.58
CA HIS A 34 -8.87 -1.65 -6.39
C HIS A 34 -9.11 -0.87 -5.09
N ASP A 35 -10.35 -0.55 -4.75
CA ASP A 35 -10.71 0.38 -3.67
C ASP A 35 -10.93 -0.33 -2.32
N VAL A 36 -11.35 -1.60 -2.30
CA VAL A 36 -11.46 -2.35 -1.03
C VAL A 36 -10.08 -2.53 -0.39
N LEU A 37 -10.05 -2.54 0.94
CA LEU A 37 -8.80 -2.61 1.72
C LEU A 37 -7.92 -3.80 1.31
N TYR A 38 -8.53 -4.98 1.09
CA TYR A 38 -7.82 -6.18 0.65
C TYR A 38 -7.43 -6.19 -0.83
N ALA A 39 -7.78 -5.18 -1.61
CA ALA A 39 -7.29 -4.99 -2.98
C ALA A 39 -6.10 -4.03 -3.04
N GLY A 40 -5.84 -3.27 -1.97
CA GLY A 40 -4.57 -2.59 -1.72
C GLY A 40 -4.20 -1.48 -2.71
N HIS A 41 -5.17 -0.89 -3.43
CA HIS A 41 -4.93 0.22 -4.35
C HIS A 41 -3.76 0.01 -5.32
N PHE A 42 -3.58 -1.22 -5.81
CA PHE A 42 -2.48 -1.52 -6.73
C PHE A 42 -2.63 -0.80 -8.08
N GLY A 43 -1.51 -0.62 -8.78
CA GLY A 43 -1.49 0.00 -10.10
C GLY A 43 -2.24 -0.79 -11.17
N SER A 44 -2.59 -0.13 -12.29
CA SER A 44 -3.49 -0.63 -13.34
C SER A 44 -3.19 -2.06 -13.81
N ASN A 45 -1.92 -2.42 -14.00
CA ASN A 45 -1.53 -3.76 -14.44
C ASN A 45 -1.90 -4.84 -13.42
N LYS A 46 -1.72 -4.57 -12.12
CA LYS A 46 -2.03 -5.53 -11.05
C LYS A 46 -3.54 -5.68 -10.90
N THR A 47 -4.29 -4.58 -10.90
CA THR A 47 -5.75 -4.58 -10.87
C THR A 47 -6.33 -5.32 -12.08
N LEU A 48 -5.83 -5.05 -13.29
CA LEU A 48 -6.26 -5.74 -14.51
C LEU A 48 -6.00 -7.24 -14.41
N THR A 49 -4.81 -7.64 -13.94
CA THR A 49 -4.46 -9.05 -13.80
C THR A 49 -5.37 -9.75 -12.80
N GLY A 50 -5.72 -9.08 -11.69
CA GLY A 50 -6.66 -9.60 -10.69
C GLY A 50 -8.04 -9.85 -11.28
N ILE A 51 -8.65 -8.83 -11.89
CA ILE A 51 -9.99 -8.91 -12.48
C ILE A 51 -10.03 -9.96 -13.60
N ALA A 52 -8.99 -9.99 -14.45
CA ALA A 52 -8.91 -10.87 -15.61
C ALA A 52 -8.76 -12.36 -15.26
N LYS A 53 -8.60 -12.74 -14.00
CA LYS A 53 -8.63 -14.15 -13.57
C LYS A 53 -10.01 -14.76 -13.77
N HIS A 54 -11.05 -14.01 -13.42
CA HIS A 54 -12.43 -14.51 -13.36
C HIS A 54 -13.35 -13.83 -14.40
N TYR A 55 -13.05 -12.58 -14.78
CA TYR A 55 -13.94 -11.77 -15.60
C TYR A 55 -13.31 -11.33 -16.93
N TYR A 56 -14.17 -10.95 -17.85
CA TYR A 56 -13.79 -10.34 -19.13
C TYR A 56 -14.89 -9.42 -19.66
N TRP A 57 -14.49 -8.27 -20.19
CA TRP A 57 -15.31 -7.45 -21.09
C TRP A 57 -14.44 -6.75 -22.14
N PRO A 58 -15.01 -6.33 -23.29
CA PRO A 58 -14.29 -5.53 -24.28
C PRO A 58 -13.74 -4.23 -23.66
N HIS A 59 -12.49 -3.87 -23.97
CA HIS A 59 -11.82 -2.66 -23.47
C HIS A 59 -11.58 -2.59 -21.95
N MET A 60 -11.62 -3.72 -21.24
CA MET A 60 -11.35 -3.80 -19.80
C MET A 60 -10.02 -3.18 -19.36
N ALA A 61 -8.97 -3.28 -20.18
CA ALA A 61 -7.69 -2.66 -19.87
C ALA A 61 -7.76 -1.13 -19.80
N ASP A 62 -8.53 -0.52 -20.72
CA ASP A 62 -8.72 0.94 -20.78
C ASP A 62 -9.54 1.41 -19.58
N ASP A 63 -10.60 0.68 -19.23
CA ASP A 63 -11.45 0.98 -18.08
C ASP A 63 -10.66 0.90 -16.76
N VAL A 64 -9.86 -0.16 -16.57
CA VAL A 64 -8.98 -0.31 -15.40
C VAL A 64 -7.93 0.80 -15.35
N GLN A 65 -7.32 1.14 -16.48
CA GLN A 65 -6.33 2.22 -16.52
C GLN A 65 -6.96 3.56 -16.14
N LYS A 66 -8.12 3.89 -16.71
CA LYS A 66 -8.87 5.11 -16.38
C LYS A 66 -9.19 5.15 -14.88
N PHE A 67 -9.77 4.08 -14.33
CA PHE A 67 -10.16 3.98 -12.92
C PHE A 67 -8.99 4.15 -11.95
N VAL A 68 -7.88 3.45 -12.18
CA VAL A 68 -6.70 3.53 -11.30
C VAL A 68 -5.99 4.88 -11.43
N THR A 69 -6.01 5.50 -12.61
CA THR A 69 -5.39 6.83 -12.80
C THR A 69 -6.21 7.97 -12.20
N SER A 70 -7.53 7.82 -12.07
CA SER A 70 -8.39 8.78 -11.39
C SER A 70 -8.46 8.59 -9.87
N CYS A 71 -7.92 7.49 -9.33
CA CYS A 71 -7.90 7.24 -7.89
C CYS A 71 -7.10 8.30 -7.12
N THR A 72 -7.79 9.11 -6.31
CA THR A 72 -7.22 10.21 -5.52
C THR A 72 -6.22 9.71 -4.48
N THR A 73 -6.53 8.59 -3.81
CA THR A 73 -5.60 7.90 -2.90
C THR A 73 -4.30 7.56 -3.63
N CYS A 74 -4.39 6.92 -4.80
CA CYS A 74 -3.21 6.56 -5.61
C CYS A 74 -2.44 7.76 -6.17
N GLN A 75 -3.11 8.87 -6.47
CA GLN A 75 -2.49 10.09 -6.97
C GLN A 75 -1.65 10.78 -5.87
N ARG A 76 -2.14 10.80 -4.62
CA ARG A 76 -1.46 11.42 -3.48
C ARG A 76 -0.25 10.62 -2.96
N MET A 77 -0.24 9.29 -3.14
CA MET A 77 0.76 8.40 -2.53
C MET A 77 2.08 8.19 -3.30
N LYS A 78 2.20 8.63 -4.57
CA LYS A 78 3.36 8.29 -5.41
C LYS A 78 4.59 9.14 -5.08
N SER A 79 5.64 8.54 -4.52
CA SER A 79 6.95 9.17 -4.35
C SER A 79 7.83 9.08 -5.60
N SER A 80 8.77 10.02 -5.71
CA SER A 80 9.81 10.06 -6.75
C SER A 80 10.93 9.05 -6.46
N LYS A 81 11.49 8.45 -7.51
CA LYS A 81 12.55 7.42 -7.40
C LYS A 81 13.92 8.03 -7.67
N GLN A 82 14.79 8.03 -6.67
CA GLN A 82 16.23 8.28 -6.85
C GLN A 82 16.97 6.98 -7.18
N LYS A 83 18.11 7.09 -7.88
CA LYS A 83 18.97 5.96 -8.27
C LYS A 83 20.11 5.77 -7.26
N LYS A 84 20.52 4.53 -7.00
CA LYS A 84 21.65 4.16 -6.12
C LYS A 84 22.68 3.28 -6.85
N ALA A 85 23.94 3.33 -6.43
CA ALA A 85 25.13 2.78 -7.10
C ALA A 85 25.67 1.48 -6.45
N GLY A 86 26.34 0.63 -7.25
CA GLY A 86 27.09 -0.57 -6.83
C GLY A 86 27.05 -1.73 -7.85
N LEU A 87 28.01 -2.65 -7.81
CA LEU A 87 28.01 -3.90 -8.59
C LEU A 87 27.29 -5.03 -7.82
N LEU A 88 26.35 -5.72 -8.48
CA LEU A 88 25.43 -6.66 -7.81
C LEU A 88 26.05 -8.05 -7.65
N LYS A 89 26.21 -8.50 -6.40
CA LYS A 89 26.45 -9.91 -6.06
C LYS A 89 25.15 -10.59 -5.60
N PRO A 90 24.46 -11.33 -6.48
CA PRO A 90 23.21 -11.96 -6.12
C PRO A 90 23.38 -13.20 -5.22
N LEU A 91 22.45 -13.40 -4.29
CA LEU A 91 22.29 -14.64 -3.53
C LEU A 91 21.69 -15.74 -4.42
N PRO A 92 21.97 -17.04 -4.17
CA PRO A 92 21.36 -18.13 -4.92
C PRO A 92 19.83 -18.05 -4.88
N VAL A 93 19.19 -18.32 -6.02
CA VAL A 93 17.74 -18.30 -6.16
C VAL A 93 17.17 -19.56 -5.49
N PRO A 94 16.19 -19.45 -4.58
CA PRO A 94 15.54 -20.63 -3.99
C PRO A 94 14.79 -21.46 -5.06
N GLU A 95 14.62 -22.75 -4.79
CA GLU A 95 13.96 -23.71 -5.68
C GLU A 95 12.48 -23.94 -5.32
N GLN A 96 12.11 -23.70 -4.06
CA GLN A 96 10.75 -23.88 -3.56
C GLN A 96 10.34 -22.81 -2.53
N PRO A 97 9.03 -22.63 -2.28
CA PRO A 97 8.54 -21.71 -1.25
C PRO A 97 9.18 -21.96 0.11
N TRP A 98 9.44 -20.88 0.84
CA TRP A 98 9.93 -20.86 2.23
C TRP A 98 11.32 -21.47 2.46
N GLN A 99 12.04 -21.85 1.41
CA GLN A 99 13.42 -22.32 1.53
C GLN A 99 14.37 -21.21 1.99
N VAL A 100 14.17 -20.00 1.47
CA VAL A 100 14.98 -18.82 1.80
C VAL A 100 14.04 -17.67 2.11
N VAL A 101 14.16 -17.09 3.30
CA VAL A 101 13.33 -15.97 3.75
C VAL A 101 14.19 -14.74 4.06
N SER A 102 13.58 -13.56 3.99
CA SER A 102 14.18 -12.28 4.35
C SER A 102 13.40 -11.65 5.48
N LEU A 103 14.09 -11.12 6.49
CA LEU A 103 13.52 -10.38 7.62
C LEU A 103 13.97 -8.94 7.56
N ASP A 104 13.05 -8.05 7.90
CA ASP A 104 13.32 -6.62 8.04
C ASP A 104 12.35 -6.01 9.07
N PHE A 105 12.72 -4.86 9.62
CA PHE A 105 11.86 -4.08 10.49
C PHE A 105 11.47 -2.77 9.80
N ILE A 106 10.17 -2.49 9.76
CA ILE A 106 9.67 -1.14 9.50
C ILE A 106 9.49 -0.46 10.85
N THR A 107 10.35 0.51 11.14
CA THR A 107 10.36 1.27 12.41
C THR A 107 9.97 2.73 12.18
N GLY A 108 9.73 3.49 13.25
CA GLY A 108 9.39 4.91 13.17
C GLY A 108 7.94 5.16 12.73
N LEU A 109 7.07 4.16 12.95
CA LEU A 109 5.63 4.31 12.78
C LEU A 109 5.04 4.96 14.04
N PRO A 110 3.92 5.70 13.92
CA PRO A 110 3.20 6.17 15.09
C PRO A 110 2.77 5.00 15.97
N THR A 111 2.85 5.17 17.29
CA THR A 111 2.42 4.13 18.24
C THR A 111 0.92 3.90 18.12
N THR A 112 0.49 2.63 17.99
CA THR A 112 -0.93 2.28 17.95
C THR A 112 -1.57 2.32 19.32
N THR A 113 -2.91 2.29 19.37
CA THR A 113 -3.66 2.15 20.63
C THR A 113 -3.31 0.85 21.36
N SER A 114 -2.92 -0.20 20.63
CA SER A 114 -2.44 -1.47 21.21
C SER A 114 -0.96 -1.41 21.62
N GLY A 115 -0.28 -0.29 21.39
CA GLY A 115 1.11 -0.03 21.80
C GLY A 115 2.19 -0.37 20.77
N HIS A 116 1.85 -0.79 19.55
CA HIS A 116 2.84 -1.18 18.53
C HIS A 116 3.42 0.04 17.80
N ASP A 117 4.73 0.08 17.60
CA ASP A 117 5.44 1.17 16.88
C ASP A 117 6.37 0.66 15.76
N ALA A 118 6.38 -0.65 15.53
CA ALA A 118 7.17 -1.28 14.48
C ALA A 118 6.46 -2.49 13.85
N ILE A 119 6.89 -2.88 12.65
CA ILE A 119 6.41 -4.07 11.95
C ILE A 119 7.61 -4.98 11.66
N LEU A 120 7.55 -6.23 12.12
CA LEU A 120 8.43 -7.29 11.63
C LEU A 120 7.87 -7.80 10.30
N VAL A 121 8.66 -7.64 9.25
CA VAL A 121 8.30 -8.05 7.89
C VAL A 121 9.11 -9.29 7.53
N VAL A 122 8.41 -10.36 7.16
CA VAL A 122 9.05 -11.61 6.72
C VAL A 122 8.62 -11.93 5.30
N ILE A 123 9.57 -12.20 4.41
CA ILE A 123 9.31 -12.43 2.99
C ILE A 123 9.95 -13.73 2.52
N ASP A 124 9.15 -14.60 1.91
CA ASP A 124 9.69 -15.73 1.14
C ASP A 124 10.33 -15.25 -0.17
N LYS A 125 11.61 -15.57 -0.37
CA LYS A 125 12.36 -15.15 -1.56
C LYS A 125 11.92 -15.89 -2.82
N PHE A 126 11.20 -17.01 -2.70
CA PHE A 126 10.67 -17.75 -3.85
C PHE A 126 9.31 -17.22 -4.30
N SER A 127 8.26 -17.46 -3.51
CA SER A 127 6.87 -17.11 -3.82
C SER A 127 6.61 -15.60 -3.76
N LYS A 128 7.46 -14.86 -3.01
CA LYS A 128 7.26 -13.46 -2.61
C LYS A 128 6.17 -13.25 -1.58
N MET A 129 5.75 -14.32 -0.89
CA MET A 129 4.74 -14.24 0.17
C MET A 129 5.31 -13.49 1.36
N GLY A 130 4.55 -12.53 1.88
CA GLY A 130 4.94 -11.66 2.99
C GLY A 130 4.08 -11.93 4.22
N HIS A 131 4.69 -11.80 5.41
CA HIS A 131 3.99 -11.64 6.69
C HIS A 131 4.28 -10.26 7.25
N PHE A 132 3.25 -9.58 7.74
CA PHE A 132 3.36 -8.25 8.36
C PHE A 132 2.92 -8.36 9.82
N ILE A 133 3.89 -8.41 10.73
CA ILE A 133 3.65 -8.76 12.13
C ILE A 133 3.86 -7.50 12.98
N PRO A 134 2.82 -6.99 13.68
CA PRO A 134 2.98 -5.84 14.56
C PRO A 134 3.92 -6.20 15.72
N THR A 135 4.79 -5.26 16.08
CA THR A 135 5.79 -5.43 17.15
C THR A 135 6.21 -4.07 17.70
N HIS A 136 7.25 -4.08 18.53
CA HIS A 136 7.82 -2.88 19.13
C HIS A 136 9.26 -2.68 18.67
N THR A 137 9.68 -1.42 18.47
CA THR A 137 11.09 -1.09 18.20
C THR A 137 12.00 -1.57 19.34
N THR A 138 11.46 -1.58 20.56
CA THR A 138 12.11 -2.02 21.80
C THR A 138 11.97 -3.52 22.08
N ALA A 139 11.31 -4.28 21.19
CA ALA A 139 11.10 -5.71 21.39
C ALA A 139 12.43 -6.44 21.59
N ARG A 140 12.45 -7.37 22.53
CA ARG A 140 13.64 -8.17 22.80
C ARG A 140 13.86 -9.20 21.70
N THR A 141 15.06 -9.75 21.66
CA THR A 141 15.40 -10.79 20.67
C THR A 141 14.52 -12.02 20.84
N GLU A 142 14.25 -12.41 22.08
CA GLU A 142 13.42 -13.56 22.44
C GLU A 142 11.98 -13.38 21.97
N GLU A 143 11.42 -12.17 22.12
CA GLU A 143 10.09 -11.82 21.63
C GLU A 143 10.03 -11.88 20.10
N THR A 144 11.05 -11.34 19.43
CA THR A 144 11.18 -11.44 17.97
C THR A 144 11.23 -12.90 17.51
N ALA A 145 11.91 -13.77 18.25
CA ALA A 145 11.99 -15.20 17.94
C ALA A 145 10.65 -15.90 18.14
N GLN A 146 9.88 -15.53 19.17
CA GLN A 146 8.52 -16.04 19.37
C GLN A 146 7.60 -15.65 18.21
N LEU A 147 7.68 -14.40 17.73
CA LEU A 147 6.95 -13.96 16.55
C LEU A 147 7.35 -14.78 15.32
N PHE A 148 8.65 -14.98 15.09
CA PHE A 148 9.15 -15.76 13.97
C PHE A 148 8.66 -17.22 14.02
N VAL A 149 8.71 -17.86 15.19
CA VAL A 149 8.18 -19.23 15.37
C VAL A 149 6.68 -19.26 15.07
N ARG A 150 5.91 -18.35 15.70
CA ARG A 150 4.45 -18.35 15.66
C ARG A 150 3.90 -18.12 14.24
N TYR A 151 4.44 -17.14 13.53
CA TYR A 151 3.89 -16.70 12.26
C TYR A 151 4.55 -17.39 11.06
N ILE A 152 5.80 -17.85 11.20
CA ILE A 152 6.55 -18.42 10.08
C ILE A 152 6.72 -19.92 10.25
N ILE A 153 7.40 -20.38 11.30
CA ILE A 153 7.75 -21.80 11.44
C ILE A 153 6.50 -22.68 11.56
N LEU A 154 5.52 -22.28 12.37
CA LEU A 154 4.30 -23.05 12.55
C LEU A 154 3.43 -23.13 11.28
N GLN A 155 3.55 -22.15 10.38
CA GLN A 155 2.72 -22.07 9.18
C GLN A 155 3.41 -22.69 7.96
N HIS A 156 4.72 -22.54 7.84
CA HIS A 156 5.46 -22.82 6.61
C HIS A 156 6.66 -23.76 6.80
N GLY A 157 7.00 -24.08 8.04
CA GLY A 157 8.18 -24.87 8.39
C GLY A 157 9.45 -24.03 8.56
N ILE A 158 10.56 -24.73 8.79
CA ILE A 158 11.85 -24.12 9.09
C ILE A 158 12.59 -23.80 7.78
N PRO A 159 12.94 -22.52 7.50
CA PRO A 159 13.68 -22.16 6.30
C PRO A 159 15.13 -22.63 6.37
N THR A 160 15.72 -22.96 5.22
CA THR A 160 17.14 -23.36 5.14
C THR A 160 18.08 -22.18 5.29
N THR A 161 17.66 -20.98 4.87
CA THR A 161 18.45 -19.75 4.93
C THR A 161 17.58 -18.58 5.35
N LEU A 162 18.07 -17.80 6.31
CA LEU A 162 17.47 -16.57 6.80
C LEU A 162 18.36 -15.39 6.41
N ILE A 163 17.81 -14.48 5.63
CA ILE A 163 18.46 -13.22 5.26
C ILE A 163 17.94 -12.13 6.18
N SER A 164 18.84 -11.35 6.77
CA SER A 164 18.44 -10.18 7.56
C SER A 164 19.45 -9.05 7.39
N ASP A 165 19.06 -7.84 7.75
CA ASP A 165 19.99 -6.76 7.98
C ASP A 165 20.84 -7.01 9.25
N ARG A 166 21.70 -6.05 9.58
CA ARG A 166 22.56 -6.11 10.77
C ARG A 166 21.89 -5.57 12.04
N ASP A 167 20.56 -5.61 12.15
CA ASP A 167 19.88 -5.24 13.40
C ASP A 167 20.48 -6.05 14.58
N PRO A 168 20.74 -5.41 15.73
CA PRO A 168 21.27 -6.08 16.92
C PRO A 168 20.49 -7.33 17.35
N LYS A 169 19.17 -7.38 17.10
CA LYS A 169 18.31 -8.53 17.39
C LYS A 169 18.77 -9.76 16.59
N PHE A 170 19.01 -9.61 15.29
CA PHE A 170 19.43 -10.69 14.41
C PHE A 170 20.91 -11.06 14.53
N THR A 171 21.74 -10.18 15.10
CA THR A 171 23.18 -10.45 15.34
C THR A 171 23.48 -10.99 16.74
N SER A 172 22.48 -11.01 17.63
CA SER A 172 22.60 -11.48 19.01
C SER A 172 23.05 -12.94 19.11
N LYS A 173 23.65 -13.31 20.24
CA LYS A 173 24.09 -14.69 20.52
C LYS A 173 22.89 -15.65 20.54
N PHE A 174 21.80 -15.25 21.21
CA PHE A 174 20.56 -16.02 21.26
C PHE A 174 20.02 -16.33 19.86
N TRP A 175 19.92 -15.33 18.97
CA TRP A 175 19.39 -15.54 17.63
C TRP A 175 20.26 -16.50 16.80
N LYS A 176 21.59 -16.36 16.89
CA LYS A 176 22.56 -17.25 16.24
C LYS A 176 22.44 -18.69 16.73
N GLU A 177 22.32 -18.88 18.04
CA GLU A 177 22.15 -20.22 18.65
C GLU A 177 20.81 -20.84 18.24
N LEU A 178 19.72 -20.08 18.29
CA LEU A 178 18.40 -20.55 17.86
C LEU A 178 18.42 -21.02 16.40
N MET A 179 18.97 -20.21 15.49
CA MET A 179 19.05 -20.58 14.06
C MET A 179 19.97 -21.79 13.84
N SER A 180 21.07 -21.88 14.59
CA SER A 180 21.94 -23.07 14.54
C SER A 180 21.21 -24.34 14.99
N LEU A 181 20.39 -24.27 16.04
CA LEU A 181 19.60 -25.42 16.53
C LEU A 181 18.51 -25.83 15.53
N LEU A 182 17.93 -24.86 14.83
CA LEU A 182 16.95 -25.10 13.77
C LEU A 182 17.59 -25.58 12.45
N GLY A 183 18.92 -25.52 12.33
CA GLY A 183 19.63 -25.84 11.08
C GLY A 183 19.51 -24.77 9.99
N THR A 184 19.09 -23.56 10.35
CA THR A 184 18.92 -22.42 9.45
C THR A 184 20.22 -21.64 9.31
N LYS A 185 20.68 -21.41 8.08
CA LYS A 185 21.86 -20.59 7.79
C LYS A 185 21.53 -19.11 7.85
N LEU A 186 22.28 -18.34 8.63
CA LEU A 186 22.17 -16.87 8.68
C LEU A 186 22.99 -16.21 7.56
N ALA A 187 22.34 -15.37 6.75
CA ALA A 187 22.95 -14.59 5.68
C ALA A 187 22.71 -13.09 5.89
N MET A 188 23.71 -12.38 6.42
CA MET A 188 23.56 -10.95 6.74
C MET A 188 23.74 -10.08 5.49
N SER A 189 22.83 -9.13 5.25
CA SER A 189 23.05 -8.07 4.27
C SER A 189 24.18 -7.15 4.76
N SER A 190 25.03 -6.65 3.85
CA SER A 190 26.13 -5.75 4.23
C SER A 190 25.70 -4.29 4.11
N VAL A 191 26.13 -3.44 5.05
CA VAL A 191 25.86 -1.98 5.09
C VAL A 191 26.27 -1.27 3.78
N TYR A 192 27.20 -1.87 3.02
CA TYR A 192 27.72 -1.36 1.76
C TYR A 192 27.17 -2.07 0.51
N HIS A 193 26.26 -3.05 0.65
CA HIS A 193 25.57 -3.71 -0.48
C HIS A 193 24.04 -3.63 -0.30
N PRO A 194 23.44 -2.43 -0.47
CA PRO A 194 21.97 -2.26 -0.49
C PRO A 194 21.29 -3.08 -1.60
N GLN A 195 22.08 -3.65 -2.51
CA GLN A 195 21.66 -4.47 -3.63
C GLN A 195 21.18 -5.89 -3.24
N THR A 196 21.66 -6.43 -2.12
CA THR A 196 21.11 -7.68 -1.52
C THR A 196 19.71 -7.46 -0.91
N ASP A 197 19.42 -6.21 -0.54
CA ASP A 197 18.24 -5.75 0.23
C ASP A 197 17.28 -4.87 -0.60
N GLY A 198 17.53 -4.66 -1.89
CA GLY A 198 16.63 -3.85 -2.74
C GLY A 198 15.22 -4.45 -2.90
N GLN A 199 15.01 -5.71 -2.49
CA GLN A 199 13.70 -6.35 -2.45
C GLN A 199 12.89 -5.97 -1.19
N THR A 200 13.53 -5.86 -0.02
CA THR A 200 12.90 -5.37 1.22
C THR A 200 12.61 -3.88 1.10
N GLU A 201 13.52 -3.06 0.55
CA GLU A 201 13.26 -1.62 0.32
C GLU A 201 12.03 -1.38 -0.57
N ARG A 202 11.88 -2.16 -1.66
CA ARG A 202 10.71 -2.07 -2.54
C ARG A 202 9.45 -2.62 -1.87
N LEU A 203 9.57 -3.60 -0.98
CA LEU A 203 8.44 -4.12 -0.24
C LEU A 203 7.99 -3.15 0.85
N ASN A 204 8.90 -2.57 1.63
CA ASN A 204 8.58 -1.59 2.66
C ASN A 204 7.83 -0.41 2.03
N GLN A 205 8.22 0.04 0.83
CA GLN A 205 7.46 1.03 0.07
C GLN A 205 6.02 0.57 -0.27
N ILE A 206 5.81 -0.71 -0.59
CA ILE A 206 4.48 -1.26 -0.84
C ILE A 206 3.68 -1.32 0.46
N VAL A 207 4.29 -1.80 1.56
CA VAL A 207 3.64 -1.89 2.88
C VAL A 207 3.27 -0.51 3.39
N GLU A 208 4.17 0.47 3.33
CA GLU A 208 3.88 1.87 3.64
C GLU A 208 2.75 2.44 2.78
N GLN A 209 2.73 2.14 1.47
CA GLN A 209 1.65 2.58 0.58
C GLN A 209 0.31 1.96 1.01
N LEU A 210 0.30 0.67 1.33
CA LEU A 210 -0.89 -0.04 1.79
C LEU A 210 -1.39 0.51 3.13
N LEU A 211 -0.48 0.76 4.09
CA LEU A 211 -0.79 1.35 5.38
C LEU A 211 -1.38 2.75 5.24
N ARG A 212 -0.81 3.60 4.38
CA ARG A 212 -1.35 4.94 4.12
C ARG A 212 -2.76 4.90 3.52
N ALA A 213 -3.05 3.90 2.70
CA ALA A 213 -4.39 3.74 2.15
C ALA A 213 -5.39 3.20 3.20
N ALA A 214 -4.95 2.25 4.04
CA ALA A 214 -5.76 1.63 5.09
C ALA A 214 -6.11 2.58 6.23
N CYS A 215 -5.13 3.39 6.64
CA CYS A 215 -5.22 4.21 7.84
C CYS A 215 -5.51 5.68 7.52
N LYS A 216 -6.24 5.92 6.41
CA LYS A 216 -6.55 7.26 5.93
C LYS A 216 -7.30 8.09 6.98
N ASP A 217 -8.15 7.44 7.75
CA ASP A 217 -9.03 8.10 8.72
C ASP A 217 -8.50 8.01 10.16
N ASP A 218 -7.66 7.01 10.48
CA ASP A 218 -7.05 6.86 11.80
C ASP A 218 -5.72 6.08 11.73
N ILE A 219 -4.60 6.79 11.88
CA ILE A 219 -3.27 6.19 11.84
C ILE A 219 -2.95 5.34 13.08
N SER A 220 -3.65 5.53 14.20
CA SER A 220 -3.39 4.80 15.46
C SER A 220 -3.85 3.33 15.45
N LYS A 221 -4.50 2.89 14.36
CA LYS A 221 -5.07 1.54 14.20
C LYS A 221 -4.37 0.72 13.13
N TRP A 222 -3.18 1.14 12.69
CA TRP A 222 -2.51 0.50 11.57
C TRP A 222 -2.21 -0.99 11.80
N ASP A 223 -1.99 -1.39 13.05
CA ASP A 223 -1.76 -2.78 13.47
C ASP A 223 -2.97 -3.69 13.20
N LEU A 224 -4.19 -3.17 13.41
CA LEU A 224 -5.44 -3.87 13.14
C LEU A 224 -5.66 -4.14 11.64
N HIS A 225 -5.07 -3.32 10.77
CA HIS A 225 -5.20 -3.47 9.33
C HIS A 225 -4.19 -4.46 8.72
N LEU A 226 -3.11 -4.79 9.43
CA LEU A 226 -2.04 -5.64 8.90
C LEU A 226 -2.51 -6.99 8.35
N PRO A 227 -3.41 -7.75 8.99
CA PRO A 227 -3.88 -9.02 8.43
C PRO A 227 -4.55 -8.86 7.06
N VAL A 228 -5.33 -7.77 6.88
CA VAL A 228 -6.03 -7.50 5.62
C VAL A 228 -5.04 -7.03 4.55
N LEU A 229 -4.05 -6.21 4.94
CA LEU A 229 -2.99 -5.77 4.03
C LEU A 229 -2.07 -6.90 3.60
N GLU A 230 -1.75 -7.82 4.50
CA GLU A 230 -0.99 -9.03 4.21
C GLU A 230 -1.72 -9.90 3.19
N PHE A 231 -3.03 -10.14 3.40
CA PHE A 231 -3.86 -10.85 2.44
C PHE A 231 -3.89 -10.13 1.07
N ALA A 232 -4.05 -8.80 1.05
CA ALA A 232 -4.04 -8.01 -0.17
C ALA A 232 -2.74 -8.17 -0.96
N TYR A 233 -1.62 -8.05 -0.26
CA TYR A 233 -0.29 -8.19 -0.81
C TYR A 233 -0.09 -9.60 -1.38
N ASN A 234 -0.44 -10.64 -0.63
CA ASN A 234 -0.26 -12.05 -1.01
C ASN A 234 -1.20 -12.50 -2.13
N ASN A 235 -2.33 -11.81 -2.34
CA ASN A 235 -3.24 -12.05 -3.46
C ASN A 235 -2.94 -11.18 -4.70
N ALA A 236 -2.01 -10.23 -4.61
CA ALA A 236 -1.62 -9.40 -5.74
C ALA A 236 -0.59 -10.13 -6.62
N THR A 237 -0.71 -9.97 -7.95
CA THR A 237 0.28 -10.57 -8.86
C THR A 237 1.62 -9.88 -8.70
N HIS A 238 2.67 -10.66 -8.44
CA HIS A 238 4.02 -10.14 -8.33
C HIS A 238 4.70 -10.12 -9.71
N ALA A 239 5.30 -8.98 -10.09
CA ALA A 239 5.85 -8.81 -11.44
C ALA A 239 6.97 -9.83 -11.76
N ALA A 240 7.75 -10.21 -10.74
CA ALA A 240 8.86 -11.14 -10.93
C ALA A 240 8.40 -12.58 -11.23
N THR A 241 7.37 -13.06 -10.52
CA THR A 241 6.91 -14.44 -10.66
C THR A 241 5.76 -14.58 -11.66
N ARG A 242 5.07 -13.46 -11.97
CA ARG A 242 3.82 -13.37 -12.74
C ARG A 242 2.64 -14.14 -12.13
N HIS A 243 2.80 -14.59 -10.90
CA HIS A 243 1.75 -15.26 -10.12
C HIS A 243 1.52 -14.49 -8.82
N THR A 244 0.43 -14.80 -8.13
CA THR A 244 0.26 -14.30 -6.76
C THR A 244 1.11 -15.13 -5.81
N PRO A 245 1.70 -14.51 -4.78
CA PRO A 245 2.40 -15.27 -3.74
C PRO A 245 1.57 -16.41 -3.16
N PHE A 246 0.29 -16.15 -2.85
CA PHE A 246 -0.63 -17.15 -2.34
C PHE A 246 -0.75 -18.37 -3.27
N PHE A 247 -0.82 -18.16 -4.59
CA PHE A 247 -0.95 -19.26 -5.55
C PHE A 247 0.33 -20.10 -5.65
N LEU A 248 1.50 -19.48 -5.52
CA LEU A 248 2.78 -20.19 -5.56
C LEU A 248 3.02 -21.05 -4.32
N CYS A 249 2.52 -20.62 -3.16
CA CYS A 249 2.58 -21.39 -1.93
C CYS A 249 1.55 -22.52 -1.91
N TYR A 250 0.29 -22.24 -2.27
CA TYR A 250 -0.83 -23.15 -2.01
C TYR A 250 -1.39 -23.85 -3.26
N GLY A 251 -0.98 -23.45 -4.46
CA GLY A 251 -1.47 -24.02 -5.72
C GLY A 251 -2.91 -23.63 -6.10
N HIS A 252 -3.56 -22.77 -5.31
CA HIS A 252 -4.87 -22.21 -5.61
C HIS A 252 -4.92 -20.72 -5.23
N HIS A 253 -5.83 -19.96 -5.84
CA HIS A 253 -6.10 -18.58 -5.41
C HIS A 253 -7.01 -18.57 -4.18
N PRO A 254 -6.91 -17.54 -3.32
CA PRO A 254 -7.81 -17.39 -2.18
C PRO A 254 -9.26 -17.20 -2.66
N LEU A 255 -10.22 -17.52 -1.80
CA LEU A 255 -11.63 -17.20 -2.02
C LEU A 255 -11.87 -15.74 -1.63
N THR A 256 -12.64 -15.02 -2.43
CA THR A 256 -13.14 -13.68 -2.09
C THR A 256 -14.66 -13.69 -2.23
N PRO A 257 -15.41 -12.81 -1.52
CA PRO A 257 -16.88 -12.83 -1.53
C PRO A 257 -17.48 -12.73 -2.94
N GLN A 258 -16.82 -11.99 -3.84
CA GLN A 258 -17.25 -11.83 -5.22
C GLN A 258 -16.73 -12.94 -6.16
N ARG A 259 -15.91 -13.88 -5.67
CA ARG A 259 -15.42 -14.97 -6.52
C ARG A 259 -16.61 -15.87 -6.90
N PRO A 260 -16.88 -16.08 -8.20
CA PRO A 260 -17.97 -16.95 -8.60
C PRO A 260 -17.72 -18.37 -8.10
N ASN A 261 -18.77 -19.03 -7.63
CA ASN A 261 -18.72 -20.43 -7.19
C ASN A 261 -18.65 -21.34 -8.44
N VAL A 262 -17.50 -21.33 -9.11
CA VAL A 262 -17.27 -22.21 -10.26
C VAL A 262 -16.87 -23.58 -9.71
N PRO A 263 -17.57 -24.67 -10.09
CA PRO A 263 -17.15 -26.02 -9.73
C PRO A 263 -15.70 -26.22 -10.17
N ALA A 264 -14.79 -26.36 -9.21
CA ALA A 264 -13.42 -26.72 -9.52
C ALA A 264 -13.46 -28.10 -10.16
N THR A 265 -12.97 -28.25 -11.39
CA THR A 265 -12.67 -29.56 -11.95
C THR A 265 -11.62 -30.17 -11.02
N VAL A 266 -12.02 -31.11 -10.17
CA VAL A 266 -11.11 -31.78 -9.24
C VAL A 266 -10.07 -32.51 -10.08
N GLN A 267 -8.88 -31.93 -10.19
CA GLN A 267 -7.74 -32.62 -10.78
C GLN A 267 -7.32 -33.72 -9.78
N PRO A 268 -7.05 -34.95 -10.24
CA PRO A 268 -6.47 -36.01 -9.40
C PRO A 268 -5.27 -35.52 -8.57
N SER A 269 -5.10 -36.02 -7.35
CA SER A 269 -4.05 -35.58 -6.42
C SER A 269 -2.61 -35.76 -6.95
N HIS A 270 -2.38 -36.75 -7.81
CA HIS A 270 -1.07 -36.95 -8.48
C HIS A 270 -0.77 -35.85 -9.51
N ASP A 271 -1.81 -35.29 -10.14
CA ASP A 271 -1.66 -34.17 -11.07
C ASP A 271 -1.30 -32.88 -10.31
N PHE A 272 -1.72 -32.74 -9.06
CA PHE A 272 -1.39 -31.57 -8.23
C PHE A 272 0.10 -31.45 -7.95
N ILE A 273 0.76 -32.50 -7.44
CA ILE A 273 2.20 -32.46 -7.11
C ILE A 273 3.02 -32.17 -8.38
N THR A 274 2.71 -32.88 -9.47
CA THR A 274 3.37 -32.68 -10.77
C THR A 274 3.17 -31.25 -11.30
N THR A 275 1.95 -30.71 -11.14
CA THR A 275 1.62 -29.34 -11.52
C THR A 275 2.38 -28.32 -10.68
N MET A 276 2.48 -28.55 -9.37
CA MET A 276 3.21 -27.67 -8.45
C MET A 276 4.71 -27.67 -8.73
N HIS A 277 5.33 -28.83 -8.93
CA HIS A 277 6.74 -28.90 -9.33
C HIS A 277 7.00 -28.18 -10.65
N LYS A 278 6.13 -28.38 -11.65
CA LYS A 278 6.23 -27.66 -12.93
C LYS A 278 6.06 -26.14 -12.76
N LEU A 279 5.16 -25.70 -11.90
CA LEU A 279 4.96 -24.28 -11.56
C LEU A 279 6.18 -23.71 -10.85
N TRP A 280 6.78 -24.48 -9.94
CA TRP A 280 7.98 -24.07 -9.21
C TRP A 280 9.20 -24.01 -10.13
N ASP A 281 9.42 -24.99 -11.00
CA ASP A 281 10.48 -24.97 -12.01
C ASP A 281 10.41 -23.75 -12.92
N GLN A 282 9.20 -23.42 -13.39
CA GLN A 282 8.96 -22.23 -14.21
C GLN A 282 9.26 -20.94 -13.42
N THR A 283 8.91 -20.91 -12.15
CA THR A 283 9.13 -19.75 -11.27
C THR A 283 10.62 -19.59 -10.95
N HIS A 284 11.33 -20.67 -10.62
CA HIS A 284 12.76 -20.70 -10.39
C HIS A 284 13.53 -20.15 -11.60
N LYS A 285 13.22 -20.65 -12.81
CA LYS A 285 13.82 -20.16 -14.07
C LYS A 285 13.61 -18.65 -14.27
N ARG A 286 12.39 -18.15 -14.01
CA ARG A 286 12.11 -16.71 -14.11
C ARG A 286 12.88 -15.88 -13.10
N LEU A 287 13.02 -16.37 -11.86
CA LEU A 287 13.77 -15.68 -10.82
C LEU A 287 15.26 -15.61 -11.17
N LEU A 288 15.82 -16.68 -11.77
CA LEU A 288 17.17 -16.69 -12.33
C LEU A 288 17.31 -15.64 -13.44
N ASP A 289 16.40 -15.63 -14.42
CA ASP A 289 16.42 -14.68 -15.53
C ASP A 289 16.39 -13.22 -15.01
N ILE A 290 15.51 -12.92 -14.06
CA ILE A 290 15.38 -11.59 -13.47
C ILE A 290 16.64 -11.21 -12.69
N GLN A 291 17.20 -12.13 -11.93
CA GLN A 291 18.42 -11.89 -11.18
C GLN A 291 19.61 -11.60 -12.11
N GLN A 292 19.70 -12.32 -13.24
CA GLN A 292 20.71 -12.07 -14.26
C GLN A 292 20.50 -10.72 -14.96
N GLN A 293 19.25 -10.36 -15.29
CA GLN A 293 18.92 -9.05 -15.85
C GLN A 293 19.26 -7.90 -14.88
N GLN A 294 18.91 -8.06 -13.59
CA GLN A 294 19.24 -7.09 -12.55
C GLN A 294 20.75 -6.91 -12.40
N LYS A 295 21.52 -8.01 -12.46
CA LYS A 295 22.98 -7.96 -12.44
C LYS A 295 23.52 -7.20 -13.65
N CYS A 296 23.13 -7.59 -14.86
CA CYS A 296 23.55 -6.89 -16.08
C CYS A 296 23.18 -5.40 -16.06
N GLN A 297 22.02 -5.03 -15.50
CA GLN A 297 21.60 -3.64 -15.40
C GLN A 297 22.38 -2.87 -14.33
N ALA A 298 22.58 -3.45 -13.15
CA ALA A 298 23.38 -2.86 -12.07
C ALA A 298 24.83 -2.62 -12.53
N ASP A 299 25.42 -3.63 -13.17
CA ASP A 299 26.81 -3.58 -13.62
C ASP A 299 27.01 -2.57 -14.75
N ARG A 300 26.00 -2.33 -15.59
CA ARG A 300 26.02 -1.28 -16.64
C ARG A 300 26.02 0.16 -16.11
N HIS A 301 25.59 0.38 -14.87
CA HIS A 301 25.44 1.72 -14.30
C HIS A 301 26.50 2.02 -13.22
N SER A 302 27.51 1.16 -13.05
CA SER A 302 28.58 1.39 -12.07
C SER A 302 29.73 2.19 -12.69
N THR A 303 29.76 3.50 -12.42
CA THR A 303 30.94 4.37 -12.59
C THR A 303 31.36 4.93 -11.23
N ASP A 304 32.66 4.94 -10.95
CA ASP A 304 33.25 5.45 -9.70
C ASP A 304 33.15 6.98 -9.63
N HIS A 305 32.14 7.50 -8.93
CA HIS A 305 31.95 8.94 -8.74
C HIS A 305 31.53 9.28 -7.29
N THR A 306 32.37 10.07 -6.63
CA THR A 306 32.07 10.84 -5.42
C THR A 306 31.04 11.93 -5.72
N ILE A 307 29.90 11.89 -5.02
CA ILE A 307 28.82 12.88 -5.16
C ILE A 307 29.15 14.14 -4.34
N THR A 308 29.36 15.27 -5.02
CA THR A 308 29.43 16.60 -4.39
C THR A 308 28.11 17.36 -4.59
N LYS A 309 27.45 17.69 -3.47
CA LYS A 309 26.36 18.66 -3.24
C LYS A 309 24.92 18.31 -3.72
N ILE A 310 23.98 18.55 -2.82
CA ILE A 310 22.52 18.55 -3.01
C ILE A 310 22.04 20.01 -3.10
N HIS A 311 21.14 20.32 -4.04
CA HIS A 311 20.50 21.64 -4.18
C HIS A 311 19.10 21.67 -3.55
N ASN A 312 18.70 22.84 -3.04
CA ASN A 312 17.52 23.04 -2.19
C ASN A 312 16.28 23.59 -2.93
N ALA A 313 16.05 23.20 -4.20
CA ALA A 313 14.93 23.70 -5.01
C ALA A 313 14.16 22.57 -5.72
N PHE A 314 12.82 22.58 -5.60
CA PHE A 314 11.91 21.60 -6.20
C PHE A 314 11.42 22.06 -7.57
N HIS A 315 11.52 21.20 -8.59
CA HIS A 315 11.15 21.53 -9.98
C HIS A 315 9.71 21.07 -10.29
N VAL A 316 8.81 21.99 -10.62
CA VAL A 316 7.36 21.76 -10.85
C VAL A 316 7.07 20.69 -11.93
N GLN A 317 7.98 20.47 -12.88
CA GLN A 317 7.88 19.42 -13.91
C GLN A 317 7.96 17.98 -13.35
N LEU A 318 8.30 17.80 -12.07
CA LEU A 318 8.33 16.51 -11.39
C LEU A 318 6.97 16.10 -10.80
N LEU A 319 5.96 16.97 -10.88
CA LEU A 319 4.59 16.69 -10.47
C LEU A 319 3.79 16.06 -11.62
N LYS A 320 3.01 15.03 -11.33
CA LYS A 320 2.04 14.50 -12.29
C LYS A 320 0.79 15.39 -12.29
N PRO A 321 0.21 15.69 -13.47
CA PRO A 321 -1.07 16.40 -13.55
C PRO A 321 -2.16 15.64 -12.78
N TYR A 322 -2.87 16.36 -11.90
CA TYR A 322 -4.06 15.86 -11.22
C TYR A 322 -5.14 15.52 -12.25
N ARG A 323 -5.79 14.36 -12.10
CA ARG A 323 -6.93 13.95 -12.92
C ARG A 323 -8.19 13.94 -12.06
N ASP A 324 -9.13 14.81 -12.40
CA ASP A 324 -10.42 14.92 -11.73
C ASP A 324 -11.22 13.61 -11.89
N PRO A 325 -11.56 12.92 -10.77
CA PRO A 325 -12.34 11.70 -10.81
C PRO A 325 -13.73 11.84 -11.45
N ASN A 326 -14.35 13.02 -11.35
CA ASN A 326 -15.71 13.27 -11.81
C ASN A 326 -15.83 13.42 -13.34
N THR A 327 -14.71 13.48 -14.06
CA THR A 327 -14.70 13.62 -15.53
C THR A 327 -14.96 12.31 -16.27
N VAL A 328 -14.85 11.15 -15.60
CA VAL A 328 -14.93 9.82 -16.25
C VAL A 328 -15.88 8.84 -15.56
N PHE A 329 -16.03 8.93 -14.23
CA PHE A 329 -17.00 8.13 -13.47
C PHE A 329 -17.81 9.06 -12.58
N SER A 330 -19.09 9.24 -12.88
CA SER A 330 -19.99 10.08 -12.10
C SER A 330 -20.19 9.50 -10.69
N GLY A 331 -19.84 10.28 -9.65
CA GLY A 331 -20.16 9.94 -8.25
C GLY A 331 -18.98 9.83 -7.27
N ARG A 332 -17.73 10.06 -7.70
CA ARG A 332 -16.57 10.02 -6.80
C ARG A 332 -16.26 11.42 -6.26
N GLN A 333 -16.95 11.82 -5.20
CA GLN A 333 -16.56 12.99 -4.41
C GLN A 333 -15.14 12.73 -3.84
N PRO A 334 -14.16 13.63 -4.05
CA PRO A 334 -12.89 13.52 -3.35
C PRO A 334 -13.18 13.61 -1.84
N PRO A 335 -12.60 12.72 -1.01
CA PRO A 335 -12.77 12.85 0.42
C PRO A 335 -12.19 14.20 0.87
N PRO A 336 -12.79 14.83 1.90
CA PRO A 336 -12.28 16.08 2.44
C PRO A 336 -10.78 15.96 2.78
N PRO A 337 -10.02 17.07 2.73
CA PRO A 337 -8.66 17.13 3.20
C PRO A 337 -8.61 16.67 4.67
N PRO A 338 -7.66 15.78 5.04
CA PRO A 338 -7.51 15.38 6.44
C PRO A 338 -7.07 16.57 7.29
N PRO A 339 -7.42 16.61 8.59
CA PRO A 339 -6.97 17.65 9.49
C PRO A 339 -5.44 17.66 9.59
N VAL A 340 -4.88 18.84 9.71
CA VAL A 340 -3.45 19.07 9.95
C VAL A 340 -3.25 19.14 11.46
N LEU A 341 -2.31 18.37 12.00
CA LEU A 341 -1.96 18.47 13.43
C LEU A 341 -1.05 19.68 13.65
N VAL A 342 -1.52 20.64 14.45
CA VAL A 342 -0.77 21.82 14.86
C VAL A 342 -0.78 21.85 16.39
N HIS A 343 0.40 21.72 17.01
CA HIS A 343 0.54 21.59 18.48
C HIS A 343 -0.30 20.43 19.09
N ASP A 344 -0.33 19.29 18.40
CA ASP A 344 -1.09 18.08 18.78
C ASP A 344 -2.63 18.22 18.77
N GLU A 345 -3.17 19.33 18.25
CA GLU A 345 -4.60 19.53 18.03
C GLU A 345 -4.94 19.46 16.52
N PRO A 346 -6.09 18.88 16.14
CA PRO A 346 -6.51 18.77 14.74
C PRO A 346 -7.07 20.11 14.21
N GLU A 347 -6.40 20.68 13.21
CA GLU A 347 -6.84 21.88 12.50
C GLU A 347 -7.36 21.56 11.10
N TYR A 348 -8.52 22.12 10.75
CA TYR A 348 -9.17 21.94 9.45
C TYR A 348 -8.97 23.17 8.56
N GLU A 349 -8.76 22.95 7.26
CA GLU A 349 -8.57 24.07 6.32
C GLU A 349 -9.89 24.79 6.05
N VAL A 350 -9.93 26.10 6.29
CA VAL A 350 -11.07 26.97 6.00
C VAL A 350 -11.10 27.32 4.52
N GLU A 351 -12.22 27.05 3.85
CA GLU A 351 -12.43 27.46 2.45
C GLU A 351 -12.99 28.89 2.38
N SER A 352 -14.01 29.20 3.18
CA SER A 352 -14.56 30.55 3.24
C SER A 352 -15.28 30.84 4.56
N VAL A 353 -15.39 32.13 4.89
CA VAL A 353 -16.27 32.62 5.96
C VAL A 353 -17.58 33.05 5.32
N LEU A 354 -18.70 32.47 5.77
CA LEU A 354 -20.02 32.70 5.20
C LEU A 354 -20.77 33.84 5.90
N ALA A 355 -20.69 33.87 7.24
CA ALA A 355 -21.42 34.82 8.07
C ALA A 355 -20.66 35.13 9.36
N HIS A 356 -21.09 36.17 10.07
CA HIS A 356 -20.64 36.48 11.42
C HIS A 356 -21.85 36.75 12.33
N ARG A 357 -21.71 36.49 13.63
CA ARG A 357 -22.73 36.83 14.64
C ARG A 357 -22.08 37.27 15.95
N ARG A 358 -22.76 38.14 16.69
CA ARG A 358 -22.34 38.53 18.05
C ARG A 358 -23.09 37.73 19.10
N ARG A 359 -22.36 37.15 20.05
CA ARG A 359 -22.92 36.50 21.25
C ARG A 359 -23.26 37.55 22.31
N ARG A 360 -24.14 37.20 23.25
CA ARG A 360 -24.58 38.09 24.36
C ARG A 360 -23.44 38.54 25.28
N ASN A 361 -22.36 37.78 25.36
CA ASN A 361 -21.13 38.09 26.12
C ASN A 361 -20.18 39.04 25.35
N GLY A 362 -20.57 39.51 24.17
CA GLY A 362 -19.80 40.44 23.35
C GLY A 362 -18.83 39.81 22.36
N THR A 363 -18.64 38.48 22.36
CA THR A 363 -17.74 37.79 21.42
C THR A 363 -18.35 37.64 20.03
N VAL A 364 -17.50 37.59 19.00
CA VAL A 364 -17.89 37.36 17.60
C VAL A 364 -17.60 35.91 17.22
N GLU A 365 -18.58 35.26 16.59
CA GLU A 365 -18.41 33.95 15.96
C GLU A 365 -18.57 34.08 14.45
N LEU A 366 -17.84 33.25 13.72
CA LEU A 366 -17.81 33.21 12.27
C LEU A 366 -18.36 31.86 11.81
N LEU A 367 -19.26 31.87 10.83
CA LEU A 367 -19.74 30.65 10.20
C LEU A 367 -18.73 30.25 9.12
N ILE A 368 -18.13 29.07 9.31
CA ILE A 368 -17.03 28.58 8.50
C ILE A 368 -17.54 27.51 7.53
N HIS A 369 -17.21 27.68 6.25
CA HIS A 369 -17.27 26.60 5.28
C HIS A 369 -15.90 25.91 5.21
N TRP A 370 -15.88 24.61 5.54
CA TRP A 370 -14.66 23.81 5.59
C TRP A 370 -14.32 23.27 4.21
N LYS A 371 -13.05 23.35 3.84
CA LYS A 371 -12.61 22.98 2.50
C LYS A 371 -12.90 21.52 2.19
N GLY A 372 -13.68 21.26 1.14
CA GLY A 372 -13.99 19.91 0.69
C GLY A 372 -14.98 19.14 1.58
N TYR A 373 -15.63 19.80 2.53
CA TYR A 373 -16.73 19.24 3.32
C TYR A 373 -18.09 19.67 2.72
N ASP A 374 -19.15 18.90 3.02
CA ASP A 374 -20.51 19.25 2.62
C ASP A 374 -20.99 20.50 3.38
N PRO A 375 -21.81 21.38 2.78
CA PRO A 375 -22.41 22.53 3.50
C PRO A 375 -23.16 22.16 4.78
N SER A 376 -23.59 20.91 4.97
CA SER A 376 -24.16 20.45 6.25
C SER A 376 -23.17 20.49 7.42
N GLU A 377 -21.87 20.51 7.14
CA GLU A 377 -20.78 20.54 8.13
C GLU A 377 -20.34 21.97 8.50
N ASP A 378 -20.98 22.99 7.92
CA ASP A 378 -20.68 24.39 8.24
C ASP A 378 -20.93 24.67 9.73
N SER A 379 -19.93 25.23 10.41
CA SER A 379 -19.98 25.41 11.87
C SER A 379 -19.55 26.81 12.32
N TRP A 380 -20.09 27.24 13.45
CA TRP A 380 -19.77 28.52 14.07
C TRP A 380 -18.52 28.38 14.94
N VAL A 381 -17.46 29.13 14.59
CA VAL A 381 -16.14 29.07 15.24
C VAL A 381 -15.81 30.45 15.83
N SER A 382 -15.14 30.46 16.98
CA SER A 382 -14.67 31.71 17.60
C SER A 382 -13.39 32.22 16.94
N GLU A 383 -13.14 33.54 16.94
CA GLU A 383 -11.88 34.07 16.38
C GLU A 383 -10.64 33.49 17.08
N SER A 384 -10.72 33.23 18.38
CA SER A 384 -9.62 32.61 19.14
C SER A 384 -9.28 31.19 18.70
N GLU A 385 -10.17 30.51 17.99
CA GLU A 385 -9.94 29.16 17.43
C GLU A 385 -9.37 29.22 15.99
N MET A 386 -9.10 30.42 15.47
CA MET A 386 -8.73 30.67 14.06
C MET A 386 -7.26 31.10 13.87
N ASP A 387 -6.38 30.83 14.83
CA ASP A 387 -4.99 31.33 14.90
C ASP A 387 -4.16 31.19 13.60
N HIS A 388 -4.42 30.16 12.79
CA HIS A 388 -3.68 29.85 11.56
C HIS A 388 -4.40 30.23 10.25
N THR A 389 -5.60 30.81 10.31
CA THR A 389 -6.48 31.04 9.14
C THR A 389 -6.49 32.50 8.66
N ARG A 390 -5.34 32.99 8.18
CA ARG A 390 -5.19 34.42 7.89
C ARG A 390 -5.80 34.93 6.57
N ARG A 391 -6.05 34.06 5.59
CA ARG A 391 -6.46 34.51 4.23
C ARG A 391 -7.98 34.58 4.05
N PRO A 392 -8.77 33.51 4.30
CA PRO A 392 -10.23 33.57 4.13
C PRO A 392 -10.89 34.58 5.07
N LEU A 393 -10.39 34.70 6.31
CA LEU A 393 -10.85 35.70 7.27
C LEU A 393 -10.58 37.13 6.77
N ARG A 394 -9.37 37.39 6.26
CA ARG A 394 -9.01 38.70 5.72
C ARG A 394 -9.88 39.07 4.52
N ASP A 395 -10.09 38.13 3.59
CA ASP A 395 -10.93 38.35 2.42
C ASP A 395 -12.39 38.67 2.83
N TYR A 396 -12.89 38.01 3.88
CA TYR A 396 -14.19 38.30 4.47
C TYR A 396 -14.26 39.67 5.14
N LEU A 397 -13.28 40.03 5.97
CA LEU A 397 -13.22 41.34 6.65
C LEU A 397 -13.17 42.50 5.64
N VAL A 398 -12.34 42.37 4.59
CA VAL A 398 -12.29 43.34 3.49
C VAL A 398 -13.65 43.48 2.80
N LYS A 399 -14.36 42.36 2.57
CA LYS A 399 -15.71 42.38 2.00
C LYS A 399 -16.73 43.07 2.90
N GLN A 400 -16.56 42.99 4.22
CA GLN A 400 -17.39 43.67 5.21
C GLN A 400 -16.95 45.12 5.48
N GLY A 401 -15.94 45.64 4.76
CA GLY A 401 -15.45 47.01 4.94
C GLY A 401 -14.69 47.26 6.24
N VAL A 402 -14.27 46.20 6.93
CA VAL A 402 -13.60 46.28 8.23
C VAL A 402 -12.20 45.67 8.18
N THR A 403 -11.38 46.05 9.16
CA THR A 403 -9.97 45.62 9.26
C THR A 403 -9.73 44.62 10.40
N SER A 404 -10.72 44.45 11.29
CA SER A 404 -10.69 43.50 12.39
C SER A 404 -12.10 42.99 12.67
N THR A 405 -12.21 41.76 13.14
CA THR A 405 -13.43 41.14 13.69
C THR A 405 -14.10 41.98 14.78
N THR A 406 -13.33 42.75 15.56
CA THR A 406 -13.85 43.67 16.59
C THR A 406 -14.71 44.80 16.01
N GLN A 407 -14.55 45.09 14.71
CA GLN A 407 -15.31 46.11 13.99
C GLN A 407 -16.55 45.53 13.29
N LEU A 408 -16.72 44.20 13.23
CA LEU A 408 -17.88 43.53 12.60
C LEU A 408 -19.21 43.80 13.31
N CYS A 409 -19.23 44.59 14.38
CA CYS A 409 -20.42 44.95 15.14
C CYS A 409 -20.46 46.41 15.60
N TYR A 410 -19.71 47.30 14.94
CA TYR A 410 -19.89 48.74 15.07
C TYR A 410 -20.75 49.21 13.89
N ASP A 411 -22.07 49.23 14.08
CA ASP A 411 -22.93 50.16 13.34
C ASP A 411 -22.97 51.46 14.15
N PRO A 412 -22.32 52.55 13.71
CA PRO A 412 -22.81 53.88 13.98
C PRO A 412 -23.77 54.26 12.83
N GLU A 413 -25.08 54.07 13.09
CA GLU A 413 -26.23 54.54 12.29
C GLU A 413 -26.43 53.99 10.87
#